data_AF-K1QM07-F1
#
_entry.id   AF-K1QM07-F1
#
_cell.length_a   1.000
_cell.length_b   1.000
_cell.length_c   1.000
_cell.angle_alpha   90.00
_cell.angle_beta   90.00
_cell.angle_gamma   90.00
#
_symmetry.space_group_name_H-M   'P 1'
#
loop_
_entity.id
_entity.type
_entity.pdbx_description
1 polymer ?
#
loop_
_entity_poly.entity_id
_entity_poly.type
_entity_poly.pdbx_seq_one_letter_code
_entity_poly.pdbx_strand_id
1 'polypeptide(L)'
;MVLRFREVFPDEPALRNTRTMNFLKMLLHIEGTDDTVEVLFDKYIRVLKFFGPVKLQGNRCVLLQQLQLMIDKSLKYNSNAKKEKISWFAGDMSRQEAENRLSPEPRGTYLIRMSQNNADRGDFALSVKQNDVLYHIEIKGQPLKALTQEPFSSCLVFQDKEYSSLVEIVEELKYGPVTVTDEEAETEIWCERICPGLPLNGVISGYKRTKART
;
A
#
# COMPACT_ATOMS: atom_id res chain seq x y z
N MET A 1 -14.00 -15.25 -18.88
CA MET A 1 -13.00 -14.39 -19.55
C MET A 1 -11.69 -14.56 -18.80
N VAL A 2 -10.62 -14.97 -19.48
CA VAL A 2 -9.30 -15.13 -18.86
C VAL A 2 -8.43 -13.95 -19.29
N LEU A 3 -7.94 -13.17 -18.34
CA LEU A 3 -7.03 -12.05 -18.60
C LEU A 3 -5.59 -12.52 -18.39
N ARG A 4 -4.81 -12.59 -19.48
CA ARG A 4 -3.37 -12.92 -19.40
C ARG A 4 -2.57 -11.65 -19.55
N PHE A 5 -1.99 -11.16 -18.44
CA PHE A 5 -1.28 -9.89 -18.43
C PHE A 5 -0.15 -9.80 -19.48
N ARG A 6 0.59 -10.89 -19.73
CA ARG A 6 1.66 -10.92 -20.74
C ARG A 6 1.16 -10.80 -22.18
N GLU A 7 -0.09 -11.19 -22.44
CA GLU A 7 -0.71 -11.05 -23.76
C GLU A 7 -1.24 -9.63 -23.98
N VAL A 8 -1.77 -9.01 -22.91
CA VAL A 8 -2.32 -7.64 -22.97
C VAL A 8 -1.24 -6.57 -22.83
N PHE A 9 -0.18 -6.85 -22.08
CA PHE A 9 0.94 -5.93 -21.79
C PHE A 9 2.30 -6.60 -22.08
N PRO A 10 2.60 -6.95 -23.35
CA PRO A 10 3.80 -7.72 -23.70
C PRO A 10 5.11 -6.99 -23.33
N ASP A 11 5.09 -5.65 -23.36
CA ASP A 11 6.25 -4.79 -23.11
C ASP A 11 6.32 -4.24 -21.68
N GLU A 12 5.42 -4.64 -20.77
CA GLU A 12 5.41 -4.11 -19.41
C GLU A 12 6.59 -4.66 -18.58
N PRO A 13 7.60 -3.83 -18.22
CA PRO A 13 8.75 -4.29 -17.46
C PRO A 13 8.39 -4.82 -16.06
N ALA A 14 7.33 -4.30 -15.43
CA ALA A 14 6.90 -4.75 -14.10
C ALA A 14 6.49 -6.23 -14.08
N LEU A 15 6.02 -6.79 -15.21
CA LEU A 15 5.73 -8.23 -15.33
C LEU A 15 6.98 -9.12 -15.26
N ARG A 16 8.17 -8.53 -15.47
CA ARG A 16 9.47 -9.21 -15.32
C ARG A 16 10.11 -8.92 -13.97
N ASN A 17 9.54 -8.00 -13.18
CA ASN A 17 10.05 -7.66 -11.85
C ASN A 17 9.46 -8.60 -10.79
N THR A 18 10.30 -9.47 -10.23
CA THR A 18 9.91 -10.43 -9.20
C THR A 18 9.29 -9.77 -7.97
N ARG A 19 9.75 -8.59 -7.54
CA ARG A 19 9.19 -7.90 -6.36
C ARG A 19 7.79 -7.40 -6.63
N THR A 20 7.55 -6.85 -7.81
CA THR A 20 6.24 -6.32 -8.21
C THR A 20 5.23 -7.45 -8.38
N MET A 21 5.64 -8.56 -9.00
CA MET A 21 4.79 -9.74 -9.11
C MET A 21 4.50 -10.37 -7.75
N ASN A 22 5.48 -10.47 -6.85
CA ASN A 22 5.25 -10.94 -5.49
C ASN A 22 4.34 -10.00 -4.69
N PHE A 23 4.42 -8.69 -4.93
CA PHE A 23 3.49 -7.73 -4.31
C PHE A 23 2.07 -7.93 -4.84
N LEU A 24 1.90 -8.07 -6.15
CA LEU A 24 0.59 -8.39 -6.74
C LEU A 24 0.03 -9.71 -6.20
N LYS A 25 0.86 -10.76 -6.09
CA LYS A 25 0.47 -12.05 -5.48
C LYS A 25 0.03 -11.90 -4.03
N MET A 26 0.76 -11.09 -3.24
CA MET A 26 0.40 -10.78 -1.85
C MET A 26 -0.99 -10.15 -1.77
N LEU A 27 -1.29 -9.19 -2.64
CA LEU A 27 -2.60 -8.50 -2.71
C LEU A 27 -3.74 -9.40 -3.20
N LEU A 28 -3.43 -10.38 -4.05
CA LEU A 28 -4.39 -11.35 -4.57
C LEU A 28 -4.52 -12.60 -3.69
N HIS A 29 -3.78 -12.66 -2.57
CA HIS A 29 -3.68 -13.84 -1.69
C HIS A 29 -3.35 -15.12 -2.47
N ILE A 30 -2.34 -15.04 -3.33
CA ILE A 30 -1.79 -16.19 -4.06
C ILE A 30 -0.59 -16.72 -3.28
N GLU A 31 -0.67 -17.98 -2.87
CA GLU A 31 0.43 -18.67 -2.18
C GLU A 31 1.38 -19.36 -3.16
N GLY A 32 2.64 -19.50 -2.76
CA GLY A 32 3.65 -20.21 -3.55
C GLY A 32 4.25 -19.42 -4.70
N THR A 33 4.97 -20.12 -5.58
CA THR A 33 5.74 -19.53 -6.69
C THR A 33 5.04 -19.69 -8.04
N ASP A 34 3.87 -20.31 -8.10
CA ASP A 34 3.15 -20.55 -9.35
C ASP A 34 2.58 -19.24 -9.92
N ASP A 35 2.91 -18.95 -11.17
CA ASP A 35 2.46 -17.78 -11.94
C ASP A 35 1.27 -18.11 -12.85
N THR A 36 0.81 -19.37 -12.85
CA THR A 36 -0.28 -19.88 -13.70
C THR A 36 -1.61 -20.03 -12.96
N VAL A 37 -1.62 -19.72 -11.66
CA VAL A 37 -2.81 -19.81 -10.80
C VAL A 37 -3.93 -18.91 -11.34
N GLU A 38 -5.11 -19.48 -11.49
CA GLU A 38 -6.31 -18.72 -11.81
C GLU A 38 -6.79 -17.95 -10.57
N VAL A 39 -7.14 -16.68 -10.77
CA VAL A 39 -7.56 -15.79 -9.70
C VAL A 39 -9.04 -15.55 -9.81
N LEU A 40 -9.76 -15.72 -8.69
CA LEU A 40 -11.18 -15.40 -8.62
C LEU A 40 -11.42 -13.92 -8.96
N PHE A 41 -12.47 -13.66 -9.74
CA PHE A 41 -12.75 -12.33 -10.28
C PHE A 41 -12.99 -11.29 -9.18
N ASP A 42 -13.60 -11.67 -8.07
CA ASP A 42 -13.83 -10.82 -6.91
C ASP A 42 -12.52 -10.34 -6.24
N LYS A 43 -11.54 -11.25 -6.07
CA LYS A 43 -10.19 -10.90 -5.58
C LYS A 43 -9.50 -9.91 -6.50
N TYR A 44 -9.65 -10.08 -7.81
CA TYR A 44 -9.10 -9.17 -8.79
C TYR A 44 -9.77 -7.80 -8.76
N ILE A 45 -11.11 -7.75 -8.80
CA ILE A 45 -11.89 -6.50 -8.70
C ILE A 45 -11.55 -5.76 -7.42
N ARG A 46 -11.37 -6.48 -6.30
CA ARG A 46 -10.92 -5.89 -5.05
C ARG A 46 -9.61 -5.12 -5.25
N VAL A 47 -8.57 -5.71 -5.82
CA VAL A 47 -7.29 -5.01 -6.07
C VAL A 47 -7.48 -3.77 -6.96
N LEU A 48 -8.32 -3.84 -7.99
CA LEU A 48 -8.58 -2.69 -8.87
C LEU A 48 -9.20 -1.50 -8.14
N LYS A 49 -10.05 -1.74 -7.14
CA LYS A 49 -10.68 -0.65 -6.36
C LYS A 49 -9.66 0.18 -5.60
N PHE A 50 -8.57 -0.43 -5.14
CA PHE A 50 -7.56 0.23 -4.32
C PHE A 50 -6.44 0.87 -5.15
N PHE A 51 -6.02 0.21 -6.24
CA PHE A 51 -4.79 0.59 -6.96
C PHE A 51 -5.04 1.06 -8.40
N GLY A 52 -6.31 1.12 -8.81
CA GLY A 52 -6.71 1.59 -10.13
C GLY A 52 -6.82 0.49 -11.19
N PRO A 53 -7.19 0.87 -12.42
CA PRO A 53 -7.51 -0.07 -13.47
C PRO A 53 -6.28 -0.73 -14.07
N VAL A 54 -6.51 -1.88 -14.69
CA VAL A 54 -5.60 -2.47 -15.65
C VAL A 54 -5.84 -1.81 -17.01
N LYS A 55 -5.30 -0.60 -17.15
CA LYS A 55 -5.36 0.25 -18.33
C LYS A 55 -3.96 0.49 -18.90
N LEU A 56 -3.87 0.63 -20.22
CA LEU A 56 -2.66 1.07 -20.91
C LEU A 56 -2.48 2.58 -20.72
N GLN A 57 -1.31 2.98 -20.22
CA GLN A 57 -0.81 4.35 -20.28
C GLN A 57 0.51 4.31 -21.05
N GLY A 58 0.45 4.60 -22.35
CA GLY A 58 1.51 4.22 -23.29
C GLY A 58 1.66 2.70 -23.34
N ASN A 59 2.88 2.18 -23.19
CA ASN A 59 3.17 0.73 -23.18
C ASN A 59 3.14 0.10 -21.78
N ARG A 60 2.65 0.82 -20.77
CA ARG A 60 2.70 0.37 -19.38
C ARG A 60 1.31 0.19 -18.77
N CYS A 61 1.18 -0.83 -17.94
CA CYS A 61 0.00 -1.13 -17.13
C CYS A 61 -0.03 -0.22 -15.91
N VAL A 62 -1.09 0.58 -15.78
CA VAL A 62 -1.27 1.53 -14.67
C VAL A 62 -1.16 0.87 -13.29
N LEU A 63 -1.92 -0.21 -13.05
CA LEU A 63 -1.87 -0.96 -11.80
C LEU A 63 -0.44 -1.35 -11.42
N LEU A 64 0.31 -1.94 -12.37
CA LEU A 64 1.66 -2.42 -12.10
C LEU A 64 2.65 -1.27 -11.86
N GLN A 65 2.46 -0.13 -12.52
CA GLN A 65 3.24 1.08 -12.26
C GLN A 65 3.03 1.60 -10.83
N GLN A 66 1.79 1.59 -10.33
CA GLN A 66 1.49 2.00 -8.94
C GLN A 66 2.15 1.07 -7.93
N LEU A 67 2.05 -0.24 -8.12
CA LEU A 67 2.70 -1.23 -7.26
C LEU A 67 4.23 -1.07 -7.26
N GLN A 68 4.83 -0.85 -8.43
CA GLN A 68 6.26 -0.59 -8.57
C GLN A 68 6.67 0.70 -7.83
N LEU A 69 5.90 1.77 -7.98
CA LEU A 69 6.17 3.05 -7.32
C LEU A 69 6.16 2.90 -5.79
N MET A 70 5.20 2.16 -5.24
CA MET A 70 5.15 1.87 -3.80
C MET A 70 6.38 1.09 -3.33
N ILE A 71 6.83 0.08 -4.09
CA ILE A 71 8.06 -0.68 -3.78
C ILE A 71 9.28 0.25 -3.80
N ASP A 72 9.43 1.07 -4.84
CA ASP A 72 10.60 1.93 -5.02
C ASP A 72 10.69 3.01 -3.94
N LYS A 73 9.54 3.46 -3.45
CA LYS A 73 9.41 4.50 -2.42
C LYS A 73 9.32 3.95 -1.00
N SER A 74 9.36 2.63 -0.83
CA SER A 74 9.40 1.94 0.48
C SER A 74 10.83 1.79 1.03
N LEU A 75 11.68 2.82 0.88
CA LEU A 75 13.08 2.80 1.33
C LEU A 75 13.31 3.87 2.41
N LYS A 76 13.81 3.46 3.59
CA LYS A 76 14.35 4.38 4.59
C LYS A 76 15.87 4.18 4.72
N TYR A 77 16.58 5.28 4.94
CA TYR A 77 17.96 5.23 5.42
C TYR A 77 17.91 5.07 6.94
N ASN A 78 18.63 4.09 7.48
CA ASN A 78 18.88 4.08 8.91
C ASN A 78 20.03 5.05 9.26
N SER A 79 20.15 5.39 10.54
CA SER A 79 21.19 6.29 11.08
C SER A 79 22.63 5.85 10.77
N ASN A 80 22.83 4.59 10.38
CA ASN A 80 24.13 4.03 10.00
C ASN A 80 24.34 3.99 8.48
N ALA A 81 23.61 4.81 7.71
CA ALA A 81 23.66 4.90 6.24
C ALA A 81 23.39 3.59 5.48
N LYS A 82 22.88 2.54 6.15
CA LYS A 82 22.45 1.31 5.49
C LYS A 82 20.99 1.51 5.03
N LYS A 83 20.75 1.33 3.74
CA LYS A 83 19.38 1.31 3.19
C LYS A 83 18.64 0.13 3.79
N GLU A 84 17.69 0.40 4.67
CA GLU A 84 16.76 -0.60 5.15
C GLU A 84 15.46 -0.48 4.35
N LYS A 85 15.04 -1.60 3.79
CA LYS A 85 13.81 -1.70 3.01
C LYS A 85 12.63 -1.78 3.97
N ILE A 86 12.18 -0.62 4.43
CA ILE A 86 11.04 -0.47 5.33
C ILE A 86 9.92 0.22 4.56
N SER A 87 8.92 -0.57 4.20
CA SER A 87 7.65 -0.10 3.69
C SER A 87 6.74 0.36 4.81
N TRP A 88 5.98 1.41 4.51
CA TRP A 88 4.86 1.94 5.29
C TRP A 88 3.55 1.21 5.03
N PHE A 89 3.49 0.33 4.03
CA PHE A 89 2.27 -0.33 3.59
C PHE A 89 2.13 -1.74 4.20
N ALA A 90 1.01 -1.95 4.88
CA ALA A 90 0.69 -3.19 5.59
C ALA A 90 -0.12 -4.18 4.75
N GLY A 91 -0.69 -3.76 3.61
CA GLY A 91 -1.61 -4.59 2.83
C GLY A 91 -2.93 -4.82 3.57
N ASP A 92 -3.38 -6.07 3.53
CA ASP A 92 -4.65 -6.53 4.12
C ASP A 92 -4.54 -6.78 5.62
N MET A 93 -4.24 -5.72 6.34
CA MET A 93 -4.21 -5.71 7.79
C MET A 93 -5.54 -5.19 8.33
N SER A 94 -6.15 -5.95 9.23
CA SER A 94 -7.34 -5.53 9.95
C SER A 94 -7.04 -4.37 10.90
N ARG A 95 -8.10 -3.70 11.36
CA ARG A 95 -7.97 -2.67 12.41
C ARG A 95 -7.33 -3.28 13.66
N GLN A 96 -7.82 -4.43 14.13
CA GLN A 96 -7.32 -5.10 15.32
C GLN A 96 -5.85 -5.53 15.19
N GLU A 97 -5.45 -6.07 14.04
CA GLU A 97 -4.04 -6.43 13.81
C GLU A 97 -3.14 -5.19 13.83
N ALA A 98 -3.60 -4.08 13.22
CA ALA A 98 -2.87 -2.82 13.26
C ALA A 98 -2.74 -2.30 14.70
N GLU A 99 -3.80 -2.37 15.50
CA GLU A 99 -3.79 -1.96 16.91
C GLU A 99 -2.81 -2.80 17.73
N ASN A 100 -2.89 -4.13 17.64
CA ASN A 100 -1.98 -5.05 18.34
C ASN A 100 -0.52 -4.78 18.00
N ARG A 101 -0.26 -4.42 16.74
CA ARG A 101 1.08 -4.19 16.21
C ARG A 101 1.65 -2.83 16.57
N LEU A 102 0.79 -1.81 16.71
CA LEU A 102 1.19 -0.45 17.08
C LEU A 102 1.17 -0.20 18.59
N SER A 103 0.44 -1.01 19.36
CA SER A 103 0.34 -0.88 20.82
C SER A 103 1.70 -0.87 21.55
N PRO A 104 2.66 -1.78 21.25
CA PRO A 104 3.97 -1.76 21.89
C PRO A 104 4.94 -0.73 21.30
N GLU A 105 4.57 -0.06 20.21
CA GLU A 105 5.42 0.87 19.49
C GLU A 105 5.37 2.27 20.11
N PRO A 106 6.43 3.07 19.99
CA PRO A 106 6.44 4.42 20.53
C PRO A 106 5.50 5.35 19.75
N ARG A 107 5.12 6.48 20.37
CA ARG A 107 4.28 7.51 19.73
C ARG A 107 4.79 7.92 18.34
N GLY A 108 3.88 8.30 17.46
CA GLY A 108 4.15 8.66 16.07
C GLY A 108 4.50 7.47 15.17
N THR A 109 4.45 6.23 15.68
CA THR A 109 4.60 5.04 14.84
C THR A 109 3.31 4.80 14.05
N TYR A 110 3.43 4.63 12.74
CA TYR A 110 2.30 4.51 11.82
C TYR A 110 2.48 3.42 10.77
N LEU A 111 1.36 3.03 10.16
CA LEU A 111 1.27 2.20 8.96
C LEU A 111 0.04 2.61 8.13
N ILE A 112 0.07 2.32 6.84
CA ILE A 112 -1.10 2.42 5.96
C ILE A 112 -1.55 1.02 5.59
N ARG A 113 -2.84 0.76 5.71
CA ARG A 113 -3.47 -0.54 5.40
C ARG A 113 -4.68 -0.36 4.50
N MET A 114 -5.08 -1.41 3.81
CA MET A 114 -6.35 -1.45 3.09
C MET A 114 -7.50 -1.48 4.12
N SER A 115 -8.47 -0.57 3.99
CA SER A 115 -9.61 -0.56 4.92
C SER A 115 -10.47 -1.79 4.68
N GLN A 116 -10.79 -2.53 5.74
CA GLN A 116 -11.72 -3.65 5.65
C GLN A 116 -13.18 -3.16 5.63
N ASN A 117 -13.50 -2.10 6.36
CA ASN A 117 -14.86 -1.61 6.51
C ASN A 117 -15.40 -0.93 5.25
N ASN A 118 -14.52 -0.34 4.44
CA ASN A 118 -14.87 0.39 3.22
C ASN A 118 -14.10 -0.14 2.00
N ALA A 119 -13.79 -1.44 1.98
CA ALA A 119 -13.01 -2.07 0.91
C ALA A 119 -13.69 -1.96 -0.47
N ASP A 120 -15.02 -1.90 -0.47
CA ASP A 120 -15.86 -1.71 -1.63
C ASP A 120 -15.71 -0.33 -2.29
N ARG A 121 -15.25 0.67 -1.52
CA ARG A 121 -14.90 2.03 -1.99
C ARG A 121 -13.42 2.19 -2.35
N GLY A 122 -12.58 1.20 -2.02
CA GLY A 122 -11.13 1.29 -2.21
C GLY A 122 -10.45 2.19 -1.18
N ASP A 123 -11.06 2.39 -0.01
CA ASP A 123 -10.52 3.27 1.02
C ASP A 123 -9.34 2.62 1.74
N PHE A 124 -8.29 3.39 2.00
CA PHE A 124 -7.20 3.00 2.88
C PHE A 124 -7.41 3.60 4.28
N ALA A 125 -6.62 3.12 5.24
CA ALA A 125 -6.56 3.70 6.57
C ALA A 125 -5.11 3.95 6.98
N LEU A 126 -4.80 5.18 7.39
CA LEU A 126 -3.60 5.52 8.13
C LEU A 126 -3.84 5.19 9.61
N SER A 127 -3.10 4.24 10.16
CA SER A 127 -3.17 3.87 11.57
C SER A 127 -1.92 4.37 12.27
N VAL A 128 -2.06 5.14 13.36
CA VAL A 128 -0.95 5.79 14.06
C VAL A 128 -1.14 5.75 15.57
N LYS A 129 -0.06 5.47 16.30
CA LYS A 129 0.00 5.48 17.77
C LYS A 129 0.29 6.90 18.26
N GLN A 130 -0.59 7.44 19.10
CA GLN A 130 -0.41 8.74 19.74
C GLN A 130 -0.62 8.58 21.25
N ASN A 131 0.48 8.56 22.00
CA ASN A 131 0.50 8.18 23.42
C ASN A 131 -0.19 6.82 23.63
N ASP A 132 -1.18 6.73 24.52
CA ASP A 132 -1.92 5.49 24.77
C ASP A 132 -3.08 5.24 23.80
N VAL A 133 -3.34 6.17 22.87
CA VAL A 133 -4.45 6.11 21.92
C VAL A 133 -3.97 5.70 20.53
N LEU A 134 -4.80 4.95 19.82
CA LEU A 134 -4.59 4.57 18.43
C LEU A 134 -5.62 5.27 17.55
N TYR A 135 -5.12 6.02 16.58
CA TYR A 135 -5.94 6.75 15.63
C TYR A 135 -5.97 6.02 14.29
N HIS A 136 -7.14 5.98 13.66
CA HIS A 136 -7.35 5.40 12.34
C HIS A 136 -7.97 6.45 11.44
N ILE A 137 -7.14 7.17 10.69
CA ILE A 137 -7.57 8.21 9.76
C ILE A 137 -7.86 7.58 8.40
N GLU A 138 -9.02 7.91 7.83
CA GLU A 138 -9.44 7.42 6.52
C GLU A 138 -8.71 8.13 5.38
N ILE A 139 -8.30 7.36 4.37
CA ILE A 139 -7.84 7.85 3.07
C ILE A 139 -8.86 7.35 2.06
N LYS A 140 -9.73 8.23 1.58
CA LYS A 140 -10.88 7.87 0.74
C LYS A 140 -10.43 7.57 -0.68
N GLY A 141 -10.85 6.45 -1.23
CA GLY A 141 -10.69 6.09 -2.63
C GLY A 141 -11.80 6.69 -3.49
N GLN A 142 -11.47 7.12 -4.71
CA GLN A 142 -12.46 7.48 -5.73
C GLN A 142 -12.24 6.64 -7.00
N PRO A 143 -12.41 5.30 -6.94
CA PRO A 143 -12.04 4.40 -8.03
C PRO A 143 -12.75 4.75 -9.34
N LEU A 144 -14.03 5.12 -9.30
CA LEU A 144 -14.78 5.51 -10.51
C LEU A 144 -14.20 6.77 -11.17
N LYS A 145 -13.76 7.75 -10.39
CA LYS A 145 -13.09 8.96 -10.91
C LYS A 145 -11.73 8.60 -11.50
N ALA A 146 -10.96 7.76 -10.80
CA ALA A 146 -9.65 7.30 -11.22
C ALA A 146 -9.67 6.54 -12.57
N LEU A 147 -10.77 5.84 -12.89
CA LEU A 147 -10.92 5.11 -14.16
C LEU A 147 -10.79 6.01 -15.40
N THR A 148 -11.22 7.27 -15.29
CA THR A 148 -11.31 8.20 -16.42
C THR A 148 -10.26 9.31 -16.40
N GLN A 149 -9.37 9.36 -15.40
CA GLN A 149 -8.33 10.38 -15.32
C GLN A 149 -7.20 10.16 -16.34
N GLU A 150 -6.72 11.26 -16.94
CA GLU A 150 -5.57 11.30 -17.83
C GLU A 150 -4.73 12.57 -17.57
N PRO A 151 -3.43 12.47 -17.22
CA PRO A 151 -2.70 11.23 -16.92
C PRO A 151 -3.32 10.50 -15.71
N PHE A 152 -3.03 9.21 -15.57
CA PHE A 152 -3.60 8.42 -14.47
C PHE A 152 -3.33 9.04 -13.09
N SER A 153 -4.37 9.05 -12.26
CA SER A 153 -4.36 9.42 -10.85
C SER A 153 -5.21 8.42 -10.07
N SER A 154 -4.78 8.06 -8.86
CA SER A 154 -5.55 7.19 -7.96
C SER A 154 -6.75 7.93 -7.34
N CYS A 155 -6.84 9.26 -7.51
CA CYS A 155 -7.90 10.12 -6.94
C CYS A 155 -8.18 9.82 -5.47
N LEU A 156 -7.12 9.80 -4.66
CA LEU A 156 -7.25 9.58 -3.22
C LEU A 156 -7.55 10.91 -2.54
N VAL A 157 -8.44 10.91 -1.56
CA VAL A 157 -8.73 12.09 -0.74
C VAL A 157 -8.27 11.86 0.69
N PHE A 158 -7.44 12.76 1.21
CA PHE A 158 -6.91 12.72 2.56
C PHE A 158 -6.77 14.15 3.10
N GLN A 159 -7.22 14.43 4.32
CA GLN A 159 -7.16 15.78 4.91
C GLN A 159 -7.72 16.87 3.96
N ASP A 160 -8.88 16.58 3.36
CA ASP A 160 -9.59 17.43 2.37
C ASP A 160 -8.80 17.81 1.11
N LYS A 161 -7.68 17.14 0.85
CA LYS A 161 -6.84 17.30 -0.35
C LYS A 161 -6.91 16.04 -1.22
N GLU A 162 -6.75 16.24 -2.52
CA GLU A 162 -6.66 15.15 -3.49
C GLU A 162 -5.21 14.80 -3.83
N TYR A 163 -4.93 13.51 -3.94
CA TYR A 163 -3.60 12.94 -4.22
C TYR A 163 -3.66 11.95 -5.37
N SER A 164 -2.59 11.92 -6.17
CA SER A 164 -2.45 11.01 -7.29
C SER A 164 -2.05 9.59 -6.88
N SER A 165 -1.48 9.42 -5.68
CA SER A 165 -1.03 8.13 -5.16
C SER A 165 -0.87 8.14 -3.65
N LEU A 166 -0.85 6.96 -3.03
CA LEU A 166 -0.48 6.81 -1.61
C LEU A 166 0.93 7.31 -1.30
N VAL A 167 1.82 7.28 -2.29
CA VAL A 167 3.20 7.75 -2.14
C VAL A 167 3.22 9.25 -1.88
N GLU A 168 2.40 10.04 -2.57
CA GLU A 168 2.31 11.49 -2.32
C GLU A 168 1.81 11.79 -0.90
N ILE A 169 0.81 11.04 -0.44
CA ILE A 169 0.32 11.16 0.95
C ILE A 169 1.46 10.88 1.93
N VAL A 170 2.21 9.79 1.74
CA VAL A 170 3.32 9.42 2.63
C VAL A 170 4.47 10.43 2.58
N GLU A 171 4.72 11.06 1.43
CA GLU A 171 5.67 12.16 1.33
C GLU A 171 5.18 13.39 2.13
N GLU A 172 3.89 13.73 2.06
CA GLU A 172 3.32 14.84 2.85
C GLU A 172 3.39 14.60 4.37
N LEU A 173 3.15 13.37 4.82
CA LEU A 173 3.25 12.98 6.24
C LEU A 173 4.63 13.26 6.86
N LYS A 174 5.67 13.51 6.06
CA LYS A 174 7.01 13.87 6.54
C LYS A 174 7.14 15.32 7.00
N TYR A 175 6.26 16.20 6.53
CA TYR A 175 6.42 17.64 6.65
C TYR A 175 5.38 18.31 7.55
N GLY A 176 4.32 17.60 7.96
CA GLY A 176 3.29 18.15 8.82
C GLY A 176 2.49 17.10 9.57
N PRO A 177 1.71 17.54 10.58
CA PRO A 177 0.80 16.66 11.30
C PRO A 177 -0.43 16.32 10.45
N VAL A 178 -1.12 15.27 10.89
CA VAL A 178 -2.48 14.94 10.46
C VAL A 178 -3.44 15.49 11.49
N THR A 179 -4.42 16.27 11.06
CA THR A 179 -5.45 16.79 11.96
C THR A 179 -6.55 15.76 12.09
N VAL A 180 -6.87 15.39 13.32
CA VAL A 180 -8.03 14.58 13.67
C VAL A 180 -8.99 15.45 14.46
N THR A 181 -10.18 15.65 13.93
CA THR A 181 -11.25 16.39 14.59
C THR A 181 -12.22 15.40 15.22
N ASP A 182 -12.44 15.53 16.52
CA ASP A 182 -13.54 14.89 17.23
C ASP A 182 -14.46 15.96 17.84
N GLU A 183 -15.51 15.54 18.58
CA GLU A 183 -16.53 16.46 19.11
C GLU A 183 -15.96 17.48 20.13
N GLU A 184 -14.77 17.24 20.68
CA GLU A 184 -14.22 18.01 21.79
C GLU A 184 -12.96 18.81 21.41
N ALA A 185 -12.18 18.35 20.43
CA ALA A 185 -10.96 19.04 20.00
C ALA A 185 -10.47 18.67 18.60
N GLU A 186 -9.60 19.54 18.06
CA GLU A 186 -8.69 19.18 16.99
C GLU A 186 -7.36 18.68 17.58
N THR A 187 -6.96 17.47 17.21
CA THR A 187 -5.69 16.87 17.63
C THR A 187 -4.74 16.78 16.43
N GLU A 188 -3.55 17.35 16.57
CA GLU A 188 -2.47 17.21 15.60
C GLU A 188 -1.62 15.96 15.89
N ILE A 189 -1.50 15.06 14.92
CA ILE A 189 -0.79 13.79 15.06
C ILE A 189 0.37 13.69 14.07
N TRP A 190 1.57 13.50 14.58
CA TRP A 190 2.79 13.39 13.77
C TRP A 190 3.10 11.94 13.40
N CYS A 191 3.30 11.68 12.11
CA CYS A 191 3.68 10.36 11.58
C CYS A 191 5.21 10.23 11.49
N GLU A 192 5.86 10.03 12.64
CA GLU A 192 7.32 10.07 12.78
C GLU A 192 8.02 8.78 12.29
N ARG A 193 7.43 7.61 12.58
CA ARG A 193 8.09 6.30 12.43
C ARG A 193 7.22 5.33 11.65
N ILE A 194 7.86 4.57 10.75
CA ILE A 194 7.13 3.49 10.07
C ILE A 194 7.15 2.27 10.99
N CYS A 195 6.00 1.64 11.17
CA CYS A 195 5.85 0.41 11.93
C CYS A 195 6.80 -0.69 11.37
N PRO A 196 7.66 -1.30 12.19
CA PRO A 196 8.72 -2.21 11.71
C PRO A 196 8.14 -3.57 11.28
N GLY A 197 8.75 -4.25 10.31
CA GLY A 197 8.40 -5.65 9.99
C GLY A 197 7.06 -5.88 9.26
N LEU A 198 6.49 -4.87 8.61
CA LEU A 198 5.26 -5.01 7.82
C LEU A 198 5.39 -6.05 6.70
N PRO A 199 4.28 -6.69 6.26
CA PRO A 199 4.31 -7.77 5.26
C PRO A 199 5.06 -7.41 3.98
N LEU A 200 4.88 -6.19 3.46
CA LEU A 200 5.55 -5.75 2.23
C LEU A 200 7.08 -5.70 2.36
N ASN A 201 7.63 -5.59 3.57
CA ASN A 201 9.09 -5.64 3.79
C ASN A 201 9.69 -6.97 3.33
N GLY A 202 8.98 -8.08 3.54
CA GLY A 202 9.41 -9.41 3.07
C GLY A 202 9.48 -9.48 1.54
N VAL A 203 8.51 -8.88 0.87
CA VAL A 203 8.45 -8.81 -0.60
C VAL A 203 9.60 -7.96 -1.17
N ILE A 204 9.86 -6.79 -0.58
CA ILE A 204 10.87 -5.85 -1.09
C ILE A 204 12.30 -6.34 -0.76
N SER A 205 12.51 -6.90 0.43
CA SER A 205 13.80 -7.45 0.83
C SER A 205 14.19 -8.69 0.03
N GLY A 206 13.20 -9.40 -0.52
CA GLY A 206 13.36 -10.71 -1.15
C GLY A 206 13.50 -11.77 -0.07
N TYR A 207 12.80 -12.89 -0.21
CA TYR A 207 12.96 -14.04 0.69
C TYR A 207 14.47 -14.36 0.83
N LYS A 208 15.05 -14.07 1.99
CA LYS A 208 16.31 -14.71 2.35
C LYS A 208 15.98 -16.19 2.48
N ARG A 209 16.45 -17.01 1.54
CA ARG A 209 16.48 -18.47 1.73
C ARG A 209 17.13 -18.72 3.08
N THR A 210 16.34 -19.06 4.09
CA THR A 210 16.85 -19.72 5.28
C THR A 210 17.47 -21.01 4.78
N LYS A 211 18.81 -21.11 4.85
CA LYS A 211 19.49 -22.39 4.63
C LYS A 211 18.83 -23.38 5.56
N ALA A 212 18.17 -24.39 5.00
CA ALA A 212 17.74 -25.55 5.77
C ALA A 212 18.99 -26.07 6.48
N ARG A 213 18.96 -26.11 7.81
CA ARG A 213 19.95 -26.83 8.60
C ARG A 213 19.84 -28.29 8.17
N THR A 214 20.84 -28.73 7.42
CA THR A 214 21.09 -30.15 7.13
C THR A 214 21.73 -30.78 8.36
#